data_AF-A0A419EKQ8-F1
#
_entry.id   AF-A0A419EKQ8-F1
#
_cell.length_a   1.000
_cell.length_b   1.000
_cell.length_c   1.000
_cell.angle_alpha   90.00
_cell.angle_beta   90.00
_cell.angle_gamma   90.00
#
_symmetry.space_group_name_H-M   'P 1'
#
loop_
_entity.id
_entity.type
_entity.pdbx_description
1 polymer ?
#
loop_
_entity_poly.entity_id
_entity_poly.type
_entity_poly.pdbx_seq_one_letter_code
_entity_poly.pdbx_strand_id
1 'polypeptide(L)'
;IYKLFHKDVPEELIAYLISNKDKLVPELFAVWEKNGFKTKGTWEDIFGKGLHTDEIFTAWYFGKYVNYVTEAGKKEYSLPMYVNAALIRPGYKPGQYPSAGPLPHLFDVWKAAAPQIDFLSPDIYFKSFVEWTTKFNRQGNPMFIPEVGNDQSLANAFYAFAEHNIMGYSPFSIESLENPENNQVANGYKVLEQLTPLIIENQGKGNMRGVLLDSADEKKQIKLGDYIFNFSHAYSWKYAARTEGDNPRFGGMIIMLAPDEFLIAGRGLIVTFQTNSDYIAGIASIDEGYYENGKWIAGLRMNGDQSHQGRHLNLPGNIFSMQKVKLYKYK
;
A
#
# COMPACT_ATOMS: atom_id res chain seq x y z
N ILE A 1 -1.13 27.56 24.62
CA ILE A 1 -0.75 27.24 23.23
C ILE A 1 0.06 28.37 22.61
N TYR A 2 -0.49 29.57 22.38
CA TYR A 2 0.26 30.71 21.79
C TYR A 2 1.61 31.03 22.50
N LYS A 3 1.62 31.03 23.84
CA LYS A 3 2.87 31.22 24.60
C LYS A 3 3.92 30.11 24.40
N LEU A 4 3.52 28.90 24.02
CA LEU A 4 4.44 27.77 23.78
C LEU A 4 5.10 27.85 22.41
N PHE A 5 4.46 28.49 21.42
CA PHE A 5 4.99 28.67 20.08
C PHE A 5 6.23 29.59 20.06
N HIS A 6 6.25 30.57 20.96
CA HIS A 6 7.39 31.49 21.13
C HIS A 6 8.40 31.02 22.18
N LYS A 7 8.28 29.78 22.67
CA LYS A 7 9.29 29.14 23.52
C LYS A 7 10.20 28.25 22.69
N ASP A 8 11.31 27.86 23.30
CA ASP A 8 12.23 26.88 22.74
C ASP A 8 11.49 25.59 22.36
N VAL A 9 11.90 25.00 21.24
CA VAL A 9 11.45 23.66 20.85
C VAL A 9 11.87 22.68 21.94
N PRO A 10 10.97 21.77 22.40
CA PRO A 10 11.29 20.82 23.46
C PRO A 10 12.53 19.98 23.15
N GLU A 11 13.37 19.78 24.17
CA GLU A 11 14.63 19.03 24.05
C GLU A 11 14.42 17.62 23.50
N GLU A 12 13.29 16.98 23.84
CA GLU A 12 12.90 15.67 23.32
C GLU A 12 12.82 15.64 21.78
N LEU A 13 12.21 16.66 21.16
CA LEU A 13 12.10 16.74 19.71
C LEU A 13 13.46 17.00 19.08
N ILE A 14 14.25 17.91 19.65
CA ILE A 14 15.61 18.19 19.17
C ILE A 14 16.48 16.94 19.24
N ALA A 15 16.44 16.20 20.36
CA ALA A 15 17.16 14.95 20.53
C ALA A 15 16.77 13.93 19.45
N TYR A 16 15.47 13.76 19.18
CA TYR A 16 15.01 12.90 18.08
C TYR A 16 15.59 13.33 16.74
N LEU A 17 15.53 14.62 16.40
CA LEU A 17 16.04 15.15 15.12
C LEU A 17 17.54 14.86 14.94
N ILE A 18 18.33 15.07 16.00
CA ILE A 18 19.77 14.80 15.99
C ILE A 18 20.04 13.30 15.80
N SER A 19 19.41 12.45 16.62
CA SER A 19 19.63 11.00 16.58
C SER A 19 19.15 10.33 15.30
N ASN A 20 18.20 10.94 14.58
CA ASN A 20 17.60 10.39 13.37
C ASN A 20 17.94 11.18 12.11
N LYS A 21 18.91 12.11 12.14
CA LYS A 21 19.18 13.06 11.04
C LYS A 21 19.21 12.41 9.65
N ASP A 22 19.91 11.29 9.49
CA ASP A 22 20.07 10.60 8.20
C ASP A 22 18.87 9.73 7.78
N LYS A 23 17.86 9.64 8.65
CA LYS A 23 16.65 8.82 8.48
C LYS A 23 15.37 9.67 8.47
N LEU A 24 15.47 10.97 8.73
CA LEU A 24 14.33 11.88 8.71
C LEU A 24 13.62 11.82 7.36
N VAL A 25 12.30 12.01 7.38
CA VAL A 25 11.54 12.19 6.16
C VAL A 25 12.08 13.40 5.40
N PRO A 26 12.19 13.33 4.06
CA PRO A 26 12.83 14.38 3.27
C PRO A 26 12.23 15.77 3.51
N GLU A 27 10.91 15.82 3.75
CA GLU A 27 10.17 17.06 3.97
C GLU A 27 10.61 17.76 5.26
N LEU A 28 10.74 17.03 6.38
CA LEU A 28 11.18 17.61 7.65
C LEU A 28 12.68 17.90 7.66
N PHE A 29 13.48 17.02 7.05
CA PHE A 29 14.92 17.25 6.87
C PHE A 29 15.17 18.57 6.14
N ALA A 30 14.51 18.80 5.01
CA ALA A 30 14.69 20.00 4.20
C ALA A 30 14.29 21.29 4.97
N VAL A 31 13.23 21.22 5.79
CA VAL A 31 12.83 22.35 6.65
C VAL A 31 13.93 22.65 7.68
N TRP A 32 14.48 21.64 8.34
CA TRP A 32 15.51 21.83 9.35
C TRP A 32 16.85 22.27 8.74
N GLU A 33 17.22 21.71 7.59
CA GLU A 33 18.42 22.07 6.81
C GLU A 33 18.39 23.54 6.39
N LYS A 34 17.27 23.98 5.81
CA LYS A 34 17.09 25.36 5.34
C LYS A 34 17.27 26.39 6.46
N ASN A 35 17.03 25.99 7.71
CA ASN A 35 17.20 26.83 8.89
C ASN A 35 18.53 26.58 9.63
N GLY A 36 19.48 25.89 8.99
CA GLY A 36 20.85 25.72 9.46
C GLY A 36 21.04 24.60 10.48
N PHE A 37 20.13 23.61 10.53
CA PHE A 37 20.17 22.50 11.50
C PHE A 37 20.32 22.97 12.96
N LYS A 38 19.72 24.11 13.31
CA LYS A 38 19.81 24.64 14.68
C LYS A 38 19.22 23.64 15.67
N THR A 39 19.82 23.57 16.84
CA THR A 39 19.41 22.65 17.93
C THR A 39 18.90 23.38 19.15
N LYS A 40 18.85 24.72 19.12
CA LYS A 40 18.34 25.56 20.20
C LYS A 40 17.67 26.81 19.63
N GLY A 41 16.54 27.18 20.21
CA GLY A 41 15.74 28.32 19.82
C GLY A 41 14.25 27.97 19.70
N THR A 42 13.46 28.99 19.37
CA THR A 42 12.01 28.86 19.19
C THR A 42 11.63 28.01 17.98
N TRP A 43 10.35 27.68 17.85
CA TRP A 43 9.84 26.94 16.68
C TRP A 43 10.21 27.62 15.36
N GLU A 44 10.10 28.95 15.28
CA GLU A 44 10.51 29.70 14.09
C GLU A 44 12.04 29.77 13.92
N ASP A 45 12.83 29.68 14.99
CA ASP A 45 14.29 29.62 14.87
C ASP A 45 14.75 28.29 14.25
N ILE A 46 14.12 27.18 14.67
CA ILE A 46 14.48 25.81 14.29
C ILE A 46 13.91 25.44 12.91
N PHE A 47 12.65 25.80 12.64
CA PHE A 47 11.91 25.37 11.44
C PHE A 47 11.60 26.52 10.48
N GLY A 48 11.93 27.77 10.84
CA GLY A 48 11.68 28.95 10.02
C GLY A 48 10.26 29.50 10.20
N LYS A 49 9.96 30.64 9.59
CA LYS A 49 8.63 31.25 9.64
C LYS A 49 7.71 30.66 8.56
N GLY A 50 6.48 30.33 8.92
CA GLY A 50 5.44 29.93 7.97
C GLY A 50 4.52 28.83 8.49
N LEU A 51 3.48 28.53 7.69
CA LEU A 51 2.43 27.56 8.05
C LEU A 51 2.97 26.15 8.30
N HIS A 52 4.11 25.77 7.71
CA HIS A 52 4.73 24.48 7.97
C HIS A 52 5.24 24.38 9.42
N THR A 53 5.74 25.47 9.99
CA THR A 53 6.18 25.53 11.39
C THR A 53 4.99 25.52 12.34
N ASP A 54 3.92 26.24 12.02
CA ASP A 54 2.67 26.21 12.77
C ASP A 54 2.10 24.79 12.82
N GLU A 55 2.18 24.07 11.70
CA GLU A 55 1.76 22.68 11.60
C GLU A 55 2.65 21.73 12.40
N ILE A 56 3.98 21.84 12.27
CA ILE A 56 4.95 21.03 13.04
C ILE A 56 4.73 21.22 14.55
N PHE A 57 4.55 22.48 14.99
CA PHE A 57 4.20 22.80 16.37
C PHE A 57 2.91 22.11 16.81
N THR A 58 1.87 22.20 16.00
CA THR A 58 0.56 21.60 16.33
C THR A 58 0.64 20.08 16.38
N ALA A 59 1.35 19.46 15.43
CA ALA A 59 1.54 18.01 15.35
C ALA A 59 2.29 17.47 16.58
N TRP A 60 3.30 18.21 17.06
CA TRP A 60 4.01 17.85 18.28
C TRP A 60 3.05 17.77 19.48
N TYR A 61 2.25 18.81 19.72
CA TYR A 61 1.37 18.83 20.90
C TYR A 61 0.17 17.89 20.75
N PHE A 62 -0.34 17.65 19.54
CA PHE A 62 -1.32 16.59 19.27
C PHE A 62 -0.73 15.22 19.56
N GLY A 63 0.46 14.93 19.06
CA GLY A 63 1.17 13.69 19.35
C GLY A 63 1.40 13.48 20.84
N LYS A 64 1.85 14.50 21.59
CA LYS A 64 2.04 14.41 23.05
C LYS A 64 0.72 14.09 23.78
N TYR A 65 -0.38 14.71 23.37
CA TYR A 65 -1.70 14.42 23.94
C TYR A 65 -2.15 12.97 23.65
N VAL A 66 -2.05 12.56 22.38
CA VAL A 66 -2.39 11.18 21.97
C VAL A 66 -1.51 10.17 22.70
N ASN A 67 -0.22 10.46 22.88
CA ASN A 67 0.70 9.61 23.63
C ASN A 67 0.26 9.42 25.07
N TYR A 68 -0.14 10.50 25.74
CA TYR A 68 -0.64 10.44 27.11
C TYR A 68 -1.86 9.52 27.23
N VAL A 69 -2.82 9.64 26.30
CA VAL A 69 -4.00 8.77 26.24
C VAL A 69 -3.60 7.32 25.97
N THR A 70 -2.70 7.10 25.02
CA THR A 70 -2.21 5.77 24.61
C THR A 70 -1.47 5.08 25.76
N GLU A 71 -0.60 5.80 26.47
CA GLU A 71 0.13 5.30 27.61
C GLU A 71 -0.80 4.91 28.76
N ALA A 72 -1.83 5.73 29.04
CA ALA A 72 -2.83 5.41 30.03
C ALA A 72 -3.62 4.13 29.67
N GLY A 73 -4.03 3.99 28.41
CA GLY A 73 -4.72 2.79 27.93
C GLY A 73 -3.84 1.54 27.99
N LYS A 74 -2.58 1.62 27.54
CA LYS A 74 -1.65 0.48 27.55
C LYS A 74 -1.25 0.02 28.96
N LYS A 75 -1.35 0.90 29.98
CA LYS A 75 -1.17 0.52 31.40
C LYS A 75 -2.28 -0.41 31.90
N GLU A 76 -3.51 -0.21 31.44
CA GLU A 76 -4.63 -1.08 31.78
C GLU A 76 -4.62 -2.37 30.95
N TYR A 77 -4.45 -2.24 29.63
CA TYR A 77 -4.35 -3.39 28.74
C TYR A 77 -3.55 -3.07 27.48
N SER A 78 -2.40 -3.72 27.32
CA SER A 78 -1.40 -3.37 26.31
C SER A 78 -1.71 -3.94 24.91
N LEU A 79 -2.81 -3.50 24.31
CA LEU A 79 -3.12 -3.77 22.90
C LEU A 79 -2.28 -2.90 21.95
N PRO A 80 -2.05 -3.34 20.71
CA PRO A 80 -1.58 -2.48 19.65
C PRO A 80 -2.56 -1.30 19.43
N MET A 81 -2.03 -0.08 19.30
CA MET A 81 -2.77 1.15 19.10
C MET A 81 -2.15 1.95 17.95
N TYR A 82 -3.00 2.56 17.14
CA TYR A 82 -2.60 3.35 15.99
C TYR A 82 -3.40 4.65 15.91
N VAL A 83 -2.95 5.58 15.08
CA VAL A 83 -3.73 6.74 14.65
C VAL A 83 -3.90 6.75 13.15
N ASN A 84 -5.06 7.18 12.68
CA ASN A 84 -5.37 7.36 11.27
C ASN A 84 -5.14 8.80 10.79
N ALA A 85 -4.82 8.95 9.51
CA ALA A 85 -4.52 10.21 8.86
C ALA A 85 -5.59 10.59 7.83
N ALA A 86 -6.27 11.72 8.07
CA ALA A 86 -7.01 12.42 7.03
C ALA A 86 -6.05 13.00 5.99
N LEU A 87 -6.07 12.43 4.78
CA LEU A 87 -5.12 12.76 3.71
C LEU A 87 -5.39 14.12 3.05
N ILE A 88 -4.35 14.68 2.42
CA ILE A 88 -4.33 16.06 1.91
C ILE A 88 -4.72 16.10 0.44
N ARG A 89 -5.65 17.00 0.06
CA ARG A 89 -5.93 17.28 -1.36
C ARG A 89 -4.75 18.03 -2.00
N PRO A 90 -4.39 17.75 -3.27
CA PRO A 90 -3.36 18.51 -3.96
C PRO A 90 -3.59 20.02 -3.91
N GLY A 91 -2.55 20.79 -3.58
CA GLY A 91 -2.59 22.26 -3.53
C GLY A 91 -3.11 22.87 -2.22
N TYR A 92 -3.57 22.06 -1.25
CA TYR A 92 -4.06 22.56 0.02
C TYR A 92 -2.91 22.85 0.99
N LYS A 93 -3.03 23.95 1.74
CA LYS A 93 -2.07 24.38 2.77
C LYS A 93 -2.55 23.98 4.17
N PRO A 94 -1.65 23.88 5.17
CA PRO A 94 -2.06 23.64 6.55
C PRO A 94 -3.14 24.64 7.00
N GLY A 95 -4.15 24.15 7.72
CA GLY A 95 -5.36 24.89 8.06
C GLY A 95 -6.50 24.83 7.02
N GLN A 96 -6.23 24.38 5.78
CA GLN A 96 -7.27 24.11 4.78
C GLN A 96 -7.69 22.64 4.73
N TYR A 97 -6.94 21.78 5.41
CA TYR A 97 -7.25 20.38 5.71
C TYR A 97 -7.13 20.18 7.23
N PRO A 98 -7.53 19.02 7.79
CA PRO A 98 -7.23 18.65 9.18
C PRO A 98 -5.71 18.52 9.41
N SER A 99 -5.03 19.67 9.48
CA SER A 99 -3.59 19.77 9.61
C SER A 99 -3.11 19.16 10.90
N ALA A 100 -1.82 18.81 10.94
CA ALA A 100 -1.15 18.21 12.07
C ALA A 100 -1.49 16.73 12.38
N GLY A 101 -2.33 16.08 11.56
CA GLY A 101 -2.49 14.61 11.61
C GLY A 101 -1.20 13.85 11.30
N PRO A 102 -1.19 12.50 11.42
CA PRO A 102 -0.02 11.64 11.23
C PRO A 102 0.36 11.47 9.74
N LEU A 103 0.58 12.60 9.08
CA LEU A 103 0.84 12.72 7.66
C LEU A 103 2.32 12.45 7.33
N PRO A 104 2.64 12.04 6.09
CA PRO A 104 3.99 11.58 5.76
C PRO A 104 5.10 12.62 5.99
N HIS A 105 4.81 13.91 5.84
CA HIS A 105 5.77 14.99 6.10
C HIS A 105 5.94 15.33 7.60
N LEU A 106 5.10 14.76 8.47
CA LEU A 106 5.11 14.95 9.93
C LEU A 106 5.43 13.65 10.69
N PHE A 107 5.79 12.57 9.97
CA PHE A 107 6.02 11.24 10.53
C PHE A 107 6.99 11.25 11.72
N ASP A 108 8.12 11.93 11.56
CA ASP A 108 9.14 12.04 12.60
C ASP A 108 8.66 12.83 13.82
N VAL A 109 7.85 13.87 13.61
CA VAL A 109 7.25 14.65 14.70
C VAL A 109 6.30 13.76 15.50
N TRP A 110 5.47 12.97 14.83
CA TRP A 110 4.57 12.01 15.48
C TRP A 110 5.30 10.87 16.19
N LYS A 111 6.34 10.29 15.58
CA LYS A 111 7.17 9.25 16.20
C LYS A 111 7.89 9.76 17.45
N ALA A 112 8.36 11.00 17.43
CA ALA A 112 9.00 11.63 18.58
C ALA A 112 8.00 11.99 19.68
N ALA A 113 6.83 12.53 19.31
CA ALA A 113 5.82 12.99 20.25
C ALA A 113 4.99 11.85 20.86
N ALA A 114 4.78 10.77 20.10
CA ALA A 114 3.92 9.65 20.47
C ALA A 114 4.60 8.27 20.36
N PRO A 115 5.69 8.02 21.11
CA PRO A 115 6.39 6.74 21.06
C PRO A 115 5.57 5.53 21.53
N GLN A 116 4.43 5.74 22.20
CA GLN A 116 3.52 4.65 22.59
C GLN A 116 2.54 4.25 21.47
N ILE A 117 2.42 5.03 20.40
CA ILE A 117 1.65 4.65 19.22
C ILE A 117 2.49 3.68 18.38
N ASP A 118 1.93 2.52 18.05
CA ASP A 118 2.68 1.45 17.40
C ASP A 118 2.89 1.71 15.89
N PHE A 119 1.93 2.36 15.23
CA PHE A 119 2.03 2.72 13.82
C PHE A 119 1.08 3.85 13.38
N LEU A 120 1.43 4.49 12.27
CA LEU A 120 0.68 5.58 11.65
C LEU A 120 -0.02 5.06 10.38
N SER A 121 -1.32 5.31 10.26
CA SER A 121 -2.16 4.68 9.23
C SER A 121 -2.86 5.71 8.33
N PRO A 122 -3.00 5.47 7.02
CA PRO A 122 -3.71 6.37 6.11
C PRO A 122 -5.19 6.01 5.91
N ASP A 123 -6.05 7.02 5.82
CA ASP A 123 -7.43 6.88 5.31
C ASP A 123 -7.48 7.22 3.82
N ILE A 124 -7.49 6.21 2.95
CA ILE A 124 -7.24 6.40 1.51
C ILE A 124 -8.55 6.47 0.72
N TYR A 125 -9.15 7.66 0.66
CA TYR A 125 -10.30 7.95 -0.21
C TYR A 125 -9.92 8.50 -1.60
N PHE A 126 -8.63 8.75 -1.84
CA PHE A 126 -8.14 9.28 -3.10
C PHE A 126 -7.87 8.19 -4.14
N LYS A 127 -8.11 8.50 -5.41
CA LYS A 127 -7.74 7.64 -6.55
C LYS A 127 -6.22 7.42 -6.66
N SER A 128 -5.40 8.31 -6.10
CA SER A 128 -3.93 8.20 -6.02
C SER A 128 -3.47 7.20 -4.94
N PHE A 129 -4.07 6.01 -4.95
CA PHE A 129 -3.84 4.97 -3.94
C PHE A 129 -2.37 4.53 -3.83
N VAL A 130 -1.70 4.33 -4.98
CA VAL A 130 -0.28 3.94 -5.05
C VAL A 130 0.63 5.00 -4.44
N GLU A 131 0.34 6.28 -4.69
CA GLU A 131 1.11 7.39 -4.14
C GLU A 131 1.03 7.41 -2.60
N TRP A 132 -0.19 7.28 -2.05
CA TRP A 132 -0.39 7.34 -0.61
C TRP A 132 0.18 6.13 0.11
N THR A 133 -0.03 4.92 -0.41
CA THR A 133 0.59 3.71 0.15
C THR A 133 2.12 3.80 0.10
N THR A 134 2.70 4.26 -1.00
CA THR A 134 4.16 4.49 -1.08
C THR A 134 4.62 5.51 -0.04
N LYS A 135 3.90 6.62 0.13
CA LYS A 135 4.23 7.64 1.12
C LYS A 135 4.12 7.14 2.55
N PHE A 136 3.23 6.21 2.89
CA PHE A 136 3.15 5.67 4.25
C PHE A 136 4.13 4.51 4.49
N ASN A 137 4.65 3.89 3.42
CA ASN A 137 5.62 2.79 3.50
C ASN A 137 7.05 3.31 3.73
N ARG A 138 7.30 3.97 4.85
CA ARG A 138 8.60 4.56 5.16
C ARG A 138 9.05 4.29 6.59
N GLN A 139 10.37 4.30 6.79
CA GLN A 139 11.02 4.24 8.11
C GLN A 139 10.54 3.07 9.00
N GLY A 140 10.29 1.90 8.42
CA GLY A 140 9.87 0.69 9.14
C GLY A 140 8.50 0.78 9.82
N ASN A 141 7.66 1.77 9.48
CA ASN A 141 6.29 1.88 10.01
C ASN A 141 5.45 0.70 9.53
N PRO A 142 4.92 -0.16 10.44
CA PRO A 142 3.92 -1.15 10.06
C PRO A 142 2.73 -0.47 9.40
N MET A 143 2.21 -1.03 8.31
CA MET A 143 1.13 -0.39 7.57
C MET A 143 -0.18 -1.13 7.77
N PHE A 144 -1.18 -0.40 8.25
CA PHE A 144 -2.58 -0.79 8.23
C PHE A 144 -3.35 0.29 7.48
N ILE A 145 -4.29 -0.10 6.62
CA ILE A 145 -5.17 0.83 5.89
C ILE A 145 -6.57 0.72 6.51
N PRO A 146 -6.86 1.49 7.58
CA PRO A 146 -8.08 1.39 8.36
C PRO A 146 -9.32 1.88 7.62
N GLU A 147 -9.15 2.79 6.66
CA GLU A 147 -10.24 3.30 5.85
C GLU A 147 -9.86 3.45 4.38
N VAL A 148 -10.82 3.08 3.53
CA VAL A 148 -10.80 3.25 2.08
C VAL A 148 -12.23 3.24 1.58
N GLY A 149 -12.52 3.99 0.52
CA GLY A 149 -13.86 3.99 -0.07
C GLY A 149 -14.29 2.59 -0.52
N ASN A 150 -15.48 2.16 -0.13
CA ASN A 150 -16.07 0.87 -0.55
C ASN A 150 -16.44 0.81 -2.05
N ASP A 151 -16.43 1.97 -2.72
CA ASP A 151 -16.59 2.14 -4.16
C ASP A 151 -15.27 1.93 -4.93
N GLN A 152 -14.12 2.01 -4.26
CA GLN A 152 -12.83 1.74 -4.89
C GLN A 152 -12.66 0.26 -5.22
N SER A 153 -11.84 -0.01 -6.24
CA SER A 153 -11.55 -1.38 -6.65
C SER A 153 -10.80 -2.15 -5.55
N LEU A 154 -11.33 -3.33 -5.16
CA LEU A 154 -10.65 -4.19 -4.20
C LEU A 154 -9.29 -4.74 -4.69
N ALA A 155 -8.94 -4.53 -5.97
CA ALA A 155 -7.58 -4.76 -6.47
C ALA A 155 -6.51 -3.99 -5.65
N ASN A 156 -6.89 -2.85 -5.04
CA ASN A 156 -6.06 -2.08 -4.12
C ASN A 156 -5.55 -2.92 -2.94
N ALA A 157 -6.38 -3.81 -2.39
CA ALA A 157 -6.01 -4.69 -1.29
C ALA A 157 -4.92 -5.68 -1.72
N PHE A 158 -5.11 -6.36 -2.86
CA PHE A 158 -4.13 -7.31 -3.39
C PHE A 158 -2.77 -6.65 -3.62
N TYR A 159 -2.78 -5.47 -4.25
CA TYR A 159 -1.57 -4.69 -4.46
C TYR A 159 -0.89 -4.33 -3.14
N ALA A 160 -1.64 -3.81 -2.16
CA ALA A 160 -1.05 -3.32 -0.92
C ALA A 160 -0.50 -4.45 -0.04
N PHE A 161 -1.17 -5.61 0.03
CA PHE A 161 -0.63 -6.78 0.73
C PHE A 161 0.69 -7.26 0.12
N ALA A 162 0.79 -7.28 -1.21
CA ALA A 162 1.94 -7.83 -1.91
C ALA A 162 3.11 -6.85 -2.07
N GLU A 163 2.84 -5.57 -2.36
CA GLU A 163 3.88 -4.55 -2.61
C GLU A 163 4.35 -3.86 -1.33
N HIS A 164 3.45 -3.66 -0.36
CA HIS A 164 3.72 -2.88 0.85
C HIS A 164 3.69 -3.72 2.14
N ASN A 165 3.42 -5.02 2.06
CA ASN A 165 3.34 -5.92 3.23
C ASN A 165 2.39 -5.38 4.32
N ILE A 166 1.25 -4.82 3.92
CA ILE A 166 0.28 -4.27 4.89
C ILE A 166 -0.27 -5.39 5.79
N MET A 167 -0.58 -5.05 7.03
CA MET A 167 -1.18 -5.96 8.01
C MET A 167 -2.70 -6.07 7.83
N GLY A 168 -3.33 -5.10 7.19
CA GLY A 168 -4.77 -5.11 6.98
C GLY A 168 -5.25 -3.98 6.09
N TYR A 169 -6.44 -4.18 5.54
CA TYR A 169 -7.14 -3.29 4.62
C TYR A 169 -8.60 -3.25 5.05
N SER A 170 -9.23 -2.09 5.15
CA SER A 170 -10.57 -1.99 5.73
C SER A 170 -11.42 -0.99 4.94
N PRO A 171 -12.23 -1.47 3.97
CA PRO A 171 -13.22 -0.64 3.31
C PRO A 171 -14.21 -0.05 4.32
N PHE A 172 -14.44 1.25 4.24
CA PHE A 172 -15.36 1.95 5.11
C PHE A 172 -16.81 1.75 4.66
N SER A 173 -17.76 1.69 5.60
CA SER A 173 -19.20 1.59 5.33
C SER A 173 -19.60 0.34 4.52
N ILE A 174 -19.08 -0.84 4.84
CA ILE A 174 -19.43 -2.08 4.13
C ILE A 174 -20.90 -2.48 4.32
N GLU A 175 -21.52 -2.06 5.41
CA GLU A 175 -22.92 -2.26 5.74
C GLU A 175 -23.87 -1.52 4.79
N SER A 176 -23.38 -0.53 4.05
CA SER A 176 -24.16 0.22 3.06
C SER A 176 -24.06 -0.37 1.64
N LEU A 177 -23.31 -1.46 1.44
CA LEU A 177 -23.16 -2.06 0.12
C LEU A 177 -24.41 -2.84 -0.26
N GLU A 178 -24.85 -2.65 -1.51
CA GLU A 178 -25.86 -3.52 -2.11
C GLU A 178 -25.33 -4.94 -2.26
N ASN A 179 -26.21 -5.93 -2.08
CA ASN A 179 -25.87 -7.35 -2.19
C ASN A 179 -24.62 -7.72 -1.37
N PRO A 180 -24.69 -7.67 -0.02
CA PRO A 180 -23.52 -7.85 0.86
C PRO A 180 -22.75 -9.15 0.60
N GLU A 181 -23.43 -10.22 0.18
CA GLU A 181 -22.79 -11.52 -0.13
C GLU A 181 -22.10 -11.58 -1.51
N ASN A 182 -22.45 -10.67 -2.42
CA ASN A 182 -22.04 -10.71 -3.81
C ASN A 182 -21.78 -9.30 -4.39
N ASN A 183 -20.80 -8.62 -3.81
CA ASN A 183 -20.24 -7.37 -4.34
C ASN A 183 -18.72 -7.50 -4.49
N GLN A 184 -18.06 -6.47 -5.04
CA GLN A 184 -16.61 -6.50 -5.28
C GLN A 184 -15.78 -6.72 -4.01
N VAL A 185 -16.24 -6.20 -2.87
CA VAL A 185 -15.56 -6.33 -1.57
C VAL A 185 -15.64 -7.78 -1.11
N ALA A 186 -16.85 -8.34 -1.04
CA ALA A 186 -17.06 -9.72 -0.64
C ALA A 186 -16.30 -10.70 -1.56
N ASN A 187 -16.37 -10.52 -2.88
CA ASN A 187 -15.77 -11.44 -3.83
C ASN A 187 -14.24 -11.39 -3.84
N GLY A 188 -13.63 -10.21 -3.67
CA GLY A 188 -12.18 -10.14 -3.55
C GLY A 188 -11.69 -10.62 -2.18
N TYR A 189 -12.45 -10.42 -1.09
CA TYR A 189 -12.11 -10.96 0.22
C TYR A 189 -12.18 -12.49 0.27
N LYS A 190 -13.14 -13.13 -0.43
CA LYS A 190 -13.17 -14.60 -0.58
C LYS A 190 -11.85 -15.15 -1.14
N VAL A 191 -11.21 -14.42 -2.06
CA VAL A 191 -9.91 -14.80 -2.63
C VAL A 191 -8.77 -14.49 -1.66
N LEU A 192 -8.77 -13.32 -1.01
CA LEU A 192 -7.73 -12.95 -0.04
C LEU A 192 -7.72 -13.85 1.21
N GLU A 193 -8.88 -14.28 1.70
CA GLU A 193 -9.01 -15.21 2.82
C GLU A 193 -8.29 -16.53 2.51
N GLN A 194 -8.55 -17.11 1.35
CA GLN A 194 -7.87 -18.31 0.86
C GLN A 194 -6.34 -18.15 0.78
N LEU A 195 -5.88 -16.95 0.40
CA LEU A 195 -4.46 -16.63 0.23
C LEU A 195 -3.76 -16.21 1.53
N THR A 196 -4.50 -15.99 2.61
CA THR A 196 -3.95 -15.45 3.87
C THR A 196 -2.75 -16.25 4.38
N PRO A 197 -2.76 -17.60 4.42
CA PRO A 197 -1.58 -18.36 4.85
C PRO A 197 -0.34 -18.10 3.98
N LEU A 198 -0.51 -18.03 2.65
CA LEU A 198 0.60 -17.77 1.72
C LEU A 198 1.10 -16.33 1.81
N ILE A 199 0.21 -15.36 1.98
CA ILE A 199 0.57 -13.96 2.17
C ILE A 199 1.42 -13.84 3.43
N ILE A 200 0.95 -14.35 4.57
CA ILE A 200 1.69 -14.33 5.84
C ILE A 200 3.04 -15.02 5.70
N GLU A 201 3.10 -16.18 5.04
CA GLU A 201 4.37 -16.88 4.83
C GLU A 201 5.36 -16.08 4.00
N ASN A 202 4.91 -15.22 3.07
CA ASN A 202 5.78 -14.53 2.12
C ASN A 202 6.00 -13.04 2.40
N GLN A 203 5.28 -12.43 3.35
CA GLN A 203 5.46 -11.03 3.74
C GLN A 203 6.89 -10.74 4.19
N GLY A 204 7.46 -9.65 3.69
CA GLY A 204 8.83 -9.21 4.01
C GLY A 204 9.96 -10.04 3.38
N LYS A 205 9.65 -11.15 2.67
CA LYS A 205 10.66 -12.03 2.04
C LYS A 205 11.09 -11.60 0.63
N GLY A 206 10.42 -10.61 0.04
CA GLY A 206 10.68 -10.18 -1.34
C GLY A 206 10.13 -11.10 -2.43
N ASN A 207 9.31 -12.09 -2.04
CA ASN A 207 8.73 -13.10 -2.94
C ASN A 207 7.32 -12.74 -3.43
N MET A 208 6.79 -11.58 -3.03
CA MET A 208 5.51 -11.05 -3.49
C MET A 208 5.68 -9.71 -4.17
N ARG A 209 4.83 -9.44 -5.15
CA ARG A 209 4.74 -8.15 -5.84
C ARG A 209 3.29 -7.79 -6.14
N GLY A 210 2.94 -6.52 -5.99
CA GLY A 210 1.62 -6.00 -6.30
C GLY A 210 1.57 -5.34 -7.67
N VAL A 211 0.41 -5.40 -8.34
CA VAL A 211 0.16 -4.65 -9.57
C VAL A 211 -1.20 -3.94 -9.51
N LEU A 212 -1.23 -2.68 -9.93
CA LEU A 212 -2.44 -1.91 -10.20
C LEU A 212 -2.32 -1.29 -11.59
N LEU A 213 -3.41 -1.34 -12.35
CA LEU A 213 -3.52 -0.75 -13.67
C LEU A 213 -4.82 0.06 -13.76
N ASP A 214 -4.73 1.21 -14.41
CA ASP A 214 -5.86 2.10 -14.67
C ASP A 214 -5.60 2.88 -15.96
N SER A 215 -6.42 3.88 -16.27
CA SER A 215 -6.28 4.72 -17.47
C SER A 215 -4.98 5.55 -17.53
N ALA A 216 -4.32 5.80 -16.39
CA ALA A 216 -3.05 6.51 -16.36
C ALA A 216 -1.87 5.56 -16.58
N ASP A 217 -1.97 4.33 -16.07
CA ASP A 217 -0.94 3.28 -16.18
C ASP A 217 -1.56 1.94 -16.64
N GLU A 218 -1.65 1.73 -17.95
CA GLU A 218 -2.27 0.52 -18.51
C GLU A 218 -1.33 -0.70 -18.59
N LYS A 219 -0.02 -0.50 -18.37
CA LYS A 219 1.00 -1.55 -18.45
C LYS A 219 2.01 -1.43 -17.32
N LYS A 220 2.47 -2.57 -16.80
CA LYS A 220 3.51 -2.63 -15.78
C LYS A 220 4.46 -3.80 -16.02
N GLN A 221 5.76 -3.57 -15.88
CA GLN A 221 6.76 -4.62 -15.83
C GLN A 221 7.18 -4.86 -14.38
N ILE A 222 7.17 -6.12 -13.97
CA ILE A 222 7.56 -6.54 -12.63
C ILE A 222 8.59 -7.66 -12.77
N LYS A 223 9.77 -7.46 -12.18
CA LYS A 223 10.77 -8.52 -12.01
C LYS A 223 10.50 -9.28 -10.71
N LEU A 224 10.51 -10.61 -10.80
CA LEU A 224 10.41 -11.50 -9.65
C LEU A 224 11.17 -12.80 -9.95
N GLY A 225 12.23 -13.07 -9.19
CA GLY A 225 13.20 -14.12 -9.50
C GLY A 225 13.90 -13.88 -10.83
N ASP A 226 13.94 -14.91 -11.67
CA ASP A 226 14.56 -14.87 -13.00
C ASP A 226 13.63 -14.41 -14.12
N TYR A 227 12.39 -14.08 -13.79
CA TYR A 227 11.36 -13.74 -14.77
C TYR A 227 10.97 -12.27 -14.67
N ILE A 228 10.55 -11.74 -15.81
CA ILE A 228 9.91 -10.44 -15.96
C ILE A 228 8.47 -10.69 -16.39
N PHE A 229 7.54 -10.16 -15.61
CA PHE A 229 6.11 -10.24 -15.83
C PHE A 229 5.65 -8.92 -16.44
N ASN A 230 5.10 -9.00 -17.64
CA ASN A 230 4.55 -7.86 -18.37
C ASN A 230 3.03 -7.87 -18.20
N PHE A 231 2.54 -7.06 -17.27
CA PHE A 231 1.12 -6.85 -17.03
C PHE A 231 0.56 -5.83 -18.01
N SER A 232 -0.59 -6.15 -18.59
CA SER A 232 -1.41 -5.23 -19.37
C SER A 232 -2.84 -5.26 -18.84
N HIS A 233 -3.50 -4.12 -18.88
CA HIS A 233 -4.89 -3.96 -18.48
C HIS A 233 -5.77 -4.86 -19.36
N ALA A 234 -6.78 -5.56 -18.82
CA ALA A 234 -7.59 -6.49 -19.61
C ALA A 234 -8.25 -5.83 -20.84
N TYR A 235 -8.60 -4.55 -20.75
CA TYR A 235 -9.13 -3.79 -21.90
C TYR A 235 -8.07 -3.50 -22.98
N SER A 236 -6.80 -3.89 -22.84
CA SER A 236 -5.85 -3.86 -23.95
C SER A 236 -6.11 -4.98 -24.98
N TRP A 237 -6.89 -6.01 -24.62
CA TRP A 237 -7.21 -7.11 -25.52
C TRP A 237 -8.40 -6.78 -26.42
N LYS A 238 -8.23 -7.00 -27.73
CA LYS A 238 -9.26 -6.71 -28.75
C LYS A 238 -10.57 -7.48 -28.56
N TYR A 239 -10.55 -8.61 -27.84
CA TYR A 239 -11.74 -9.43 -27.60
C TYR A 239 -12.30 -9.29 -26.18
N ALA A 240 -11.73 -8.40 -25.36
CA ALA A 240 -12.28 -8.14 -24.04
C ALA A 240 -13.68 -7.51 -24.16
N ALA A 241 -14.63 -7.99 -23.37
CA ALA A 241 -15.89 -7.28 -23.15
C ALA A 241 -15.58 -5.97 -22.41
N ARG A 242 -16.04 -4.84 -22.95
CA ARG A 242 -15.81 -3.51 -22.39
C ARG A 242 -17.14 -2.79 -22.26
N THR A 243 -17.25 -1.99 -21.21
CA THR A 243 -18.30 -0.99 -21.11
C THR A 243 -17.74 0.32 -21.64
N GLU A 244 -18.41 0.93 -22.62
CA GLU A 244 -17.96 2.20 -23.19
C GLU A 244 -17.94 3.30 -22.12
N GLY A 245 -16.85 4.07 -22.05
CA GLY A 245 -16.64 5.10 -21.03
C GLY A 245 -16.18 4.59 -19.66
N ASP A 246 -16.12 3.26 -19.46
CA ASP A 246 -15.61 2.66 -18.24
C ASP A 246 -14.08 2.47 -18.30
N ASN A 247 -13.41 2.87 -17.22
CA ASN A 247 -11.96 2.72 -17.03
C ASN A 247 -11.73 2.13 -15.63
N PRO A 248 -12.05 0.84 -15.45
CA PRO A 248 -12.00 0.21 -14.14
C PRO A 248 -10.55 0.11 -13.67
N ARG A 249 -10.32 0.29 -12.36
CA ARG A 249 -9.01 -0.03 -11.78
C ARG A 249 -8.90 -1.56 -11.64
N PHE A 250 -7.99 -2.17 -12.38
CA PHE A 250 -7.66 -3.59 -12.28
C PHE A 250 -6.33 -3.81 -11.58
N GLY A 251 -6.04 -5.05 -11.20
CA GLY A 251 -4.86 -5.34 -10.41
C GLY A 251 -4.93 -6.65 -9.64
N GLY A 252 -3.87 -6.91 -8.90
CA GLY A 252 -3.65 -8.18 -8.23
C GLY A 252 -2.30 -8.27 -7.54
N MET A 253 -1.93 -9.50 -7.20
CA MET A 253 -0.66 -9.88 -6.61
C MET A 253 -0.03 -11.04 -7.37
N ILE A 254 1.29 -11.15 -7.25
CA ILE A 254 2.09 -12.30 -7.65
C ILE A 254 2.79 -12.84 -6.40
N ILE A 255 2.79 -14.15 -6.22
CA ILE A 255 3.54 -14.86 -5.18
C ILE A 255 4.43 -15.90 -5.84
N MET A 256 5.74 -15.86 -5.58
CA MET A 256 6.66 -16.91 -6.01
C MET A 256 6.51 -18.14 -5.09
N LEU A 257 6.12 -19.28 -5.67
CA LEU A 257 5.96 -20.56 -4.95
C LEU A 257 7.21 -21.44 -5.08
N ALA A 258 7.88 -21.36 -6.23
CA ALA A 258 9.16 -21.98 -6.54
C ALA A 258 9.90 -21.10 -7.57
N PRO A 259 11.18 -21.37 -7.90
CA PRO A 259 11.93 -20.54 -8.86
C PRO A 259 11.25 -20.38 -10.23
N ASP A 260 10.43 -21.35 -10.64
CA ASP A 260 9.72 -21.42 -11.91
C ASP A 260 8.19 -21.54 -11.75
N GLU A 261 7.66 -21.43 -10.53
CA GLU A 261 6.22 -21.57 -10.24
C GLU A 261 5.71 -20.36 -9.46
N PHE A 262 4.62 -19.76 -9.94
CA PHE A 262 4.06 -18.53 -9.41
C PHE A 262 2.54 -18.64 -9.27
N LEU A 263 1.99 -18.00 -8.25
CA LEU A 263 0.56 -17.73 -8.15
C LEU A 263 0.30 -16.28 -8.57
N ILE A 264 -0.68 -16.07 -9.44
CA ILE A 264 -1.20 -14.73 -9.75
C ILE A 264 -2.67 -14.68 -9.36
N ALA A 265 -3.04 -13.71 -8.52
CA ALA A 265 -4.40 -13.53 -8.04
C ALA A 265 -4.86 -12.07 -8.15
N GLY A 266 -6.11 -11.85 -8.53
CA GLY A 266 -6.65 -10.52 -8.78
C GLY A 266 -7.75 -10.54 -9.83
N ARG A 267 -7.86 -9.45 -10.60
CA ARG A 267 -8.80 -9.34 -11.73
C ARG A 267 -8.29 -8.42 -12.81
N GLY A 268 -8.72 -8.67 -14.04
CA GLY A 268 -8.54 -7.78 -15.19
C GLY A 268 -7.08 -7.62 -15.64
N LEU A 269 -6.31 -8.71 -15.62
CA LEU A 269 -4.89 -8.73 -15.94
C LEU A 269 -4.60 -9.66 -17.11
N ILE A 270 -3.79 -9.18 -18.05
CA ILE A 270 -3.15 -10.01 -19.08
C ILE A 270 -1.65 -9.99 -18.81
N VAL A 271 -1.05 -11.17 -18.74
CA VAL A 271 0.34 -11.32 -18.31
C VAL A 271 1.12 -12.09 -19.36
N THR A 272 2.17 -11.47 -19.90
CA THR A 272 3.18 -12.17 -20.70
C THR A 272 4.49 -12.26 -19.94
N PHE A 273 5.31 -13.24 -20.29
CA PHE A 273 6.49 -13.61 -19.52
C PHE A 273 7.75 -13.44 -20.36
N GLN A 274 8.81 -12.97 -19.72
CA GLN A 274 10.15 -12.85 -20.27
C GLN A 274 11.16 -13.37 -19.24
N THR A 275 12.38 -13.68 -19.68
CA THR A 275 13.48 -13.95 -18.75
C THR A 275 14.37 -12.72 -18.60
N ASN A 276 15.20 -12.69 -17.57
CA ASN A 276 16.26 -11.70 -17.37
C ASN A 276 17.54 -11.99 -18.19
N SER A 277 17.44 -12.83 -19.22
CA SER A 277 18.56 -13.37 -20.00
C SER A 277 18.18 -13.54 -21.47
N ASP A 278 19.08 -14.07 -22.30
CA ASP A 278 18.81 -14.37 -23.71
C ASP A 278 17.86 -15.57 -23.93
N TYR A 279 17.43 -16.24 -22.86
CA TYR A 279 16.43 -17.31 -22.94
C TYR A 279 15.02 -16.75 -23.11
N ILE A 280 14.19 -17.50 -23.82
CA ILE A 280 12.76 -17.22 -23.95
C ILE A 280 12.02 -17.89 -22.79
N ALA A 281 11.07 -17.17 -22.19
CA ALA A 281 10.17 -17.73 -21.19
C ALA A 281 9.00 -18.44 -21.88
N GLY A 282 8.86 -19.75 -21.66
CA GLY A 282 7.72 -20.54 -22.08
C GLY A 282 6.76 -20.81 -20.93
N ILE A 283 5.49 -21.04 -21.25
CA ILE A 283 4.45 -21.43 -20.28
C ILE A 283 4.32 -22.96 -20.31
N ALA A 284 4.69 -23.63 -19.22
CA ALA A 284 4.50 -25.08 -19.09
C ALA A 284 3.05 -25.43 -18.75
N SER A 285 2.46 -24.70 -17.81
CA SER A 285 1.04 -24.83 -17.45
C SER A 285 0.50 -23.54 -16.85
N ILE A 286 -0.81 -23.34 -17.03
CA ILE A 286 -1.62 -22.38 -16.29
C ILE A 286 -2.79 -23.17 -15.73
N ASP A 287 -2.89 -23.22 -14.41
CA ASP A 287 -3.94 -23.92 -13.69
C ASP A 287 -4.77 -22.91 -12.92
N GLU A 288 -6.05 -22.79 -13.25
CA GLU A 288 -7.03 -22.15 -12.39
C GLU A 288 -7.31 -23.04 -11.19
N GLY A 289 -7.66 -22.43 -10.06
CA GLY A 289 -8.01 -23.15 -8.85
C GLY A 289 -8.26 -22.22 -7.69
N TYR A 290 -8.33 -22.81 -6.52
CA TYR A 290 -8.58 -22.12 -5.26
C TYR A 290 -7.83 -22.83 -4.13
N TYR A 291 -7.70 -22.17 -2.98
CA TYR A 291 -7.20 -22.84 -1.78
C TYR A 291 -8.35 -23.21 -0.87
N GLU A 292 -8.32 -24.44 -0.37
CA GLU A 292 -9.21 -24.92 0.68
C GLU A 292 -8.35 -25.54 1.79
N ASN A 293 -8.49 -25.06 3.03
CA ASN A 293 -7.71 -25.53 4.18
C ASN A 293 -6.18 -25.54 3.92
N GLY A 294 -5.67 -24.49 3.24
CA GLY A 294 -4.26 -24.34 2.90
C GLY A 294 -3.76 -25.26 1.77
N LYS A 295 -4.65 -26.03 1.13
CA LYS A 295 -4.31 -26.92 0.01
C LYS A 295 -4.84 -26.36 -1.30
N TRP A 296 -4.02 -26.43 -2.35
CA TRP A 296 -4.44 -26.06 -3.69
C TRP A 296 -5.40 -27.09 -4.26
N ILE A 297 -6.58 -26.65 -4.67
CA ILE A 297 -7.57 -27.44 -5.40
C ILE A 297 -7.58 -26.94 -6.83
N ALA A 298 -7.06 -27.77 -7.75
CA ALA A 298 -7.02 -27.45 -9.16
C ALA A 298 -8.43 -27.48 -9.77
N GLY A 299 -8.76 -26.44 -10.52
CA GLY A 299 -9.92 -26.37 -11.40
C GLY A 299 -9.53 -26.70 -12.84
N LEU A 300 -9.75 -25.75 -13.74
CA LEU A 300 -9.46 -25.92 -15.16
C LEU A 300 -7.99 -25.61 -15.47
N ARG A 301 -7.41 -26.35 -16.42
CA ARG A 301 -6.11 -26.02 -17.03
C ARG A 301 -6.33 -25.15 -18.26
N MET A 302 -5.77 -23.94 -18.26
CA MET A 302 -5.84 -23.03 -19.40
C MET A 302 -4.85 -23.47 -20.48
N ASN A 303 -5.34 -23.65 -21.69
CA ASN A 303 -4.54 -24.03 -22.85
C ASN A 303 -5.17 -23.49 -24.14
N GLY A 304 -4.55 -23.68 -25.30
CA GLY A 304 -5.12 -23.25 -26.59
C GLY A 304 -5.52 -21.77 -26.55
N ASP A 305 -6.78 -21.47 -26.91
CA ASP A 305 -7.27 -20.08 -26.95
C ASP A 305 -7.29 -19.40 -25.58
N GLN A 306 -7.51 -20.15 -24.48
CA GLN A 306 -7.53 -19.61 -23.12
C GLN A 306 -6.16 -19.04 -22.67
N SER A 307 -5.06 -19.54 -23.25
CA SER A 307 -3.71 -18.99 -23.04
C SER A 307 -3.18 -18.24 -24.27
N HIS A 308 -4.05 -17.96 -25.25
CA HIS A 308 -3.72 -17.37 -26.55
C HIS A 308 -2.59 -18.11 -27.27
N GLN A 309 -2.71 -19.43 -27.28
CA GLN A 309 -1.76 -20.39 -27.84
C GLN A 309 -0.43 -20.37 -27.07
N GLY A 310 -0.50 -20.36 -25.73
CA GLY A 310 0.67 -20.39 -24.84
C GLY A 310 1.43 -19.06 -24.71
N ARG A 311 0.78 -17.93 -25.02
CA ARG A 311 1.41 -16.60 -25.05
C ARG A 311 1.14 -15.74 -23.82
N HIS A 312 0.02 -15.95 -23.14
CA HIS A 312 -0.29 -15.17 -21.94
C HIS A 312 -1.12 -15.95 -20.92
N LEU A 313 -1.09 -15.45 -19.69
CA LEU A 313 -2.09 -15.71 -18.66
C LEU A 313 -3.13 -14.59 -18.69
N ASN A 314 -4.40 -14.94 -18.48
CA ASN A 314 -5.52 -13.99 -18.46
C ASN A 314 -6.36 -14.18 -17.20
N LEU A 315 -6.50 -13.11 -16.41
CA LEU A 315 -7.49 -12.99 -15.34
C LEU A 315 -8.63 -12.09 -15.84
N PRO A 316 -9.87 -12.59 -15.96
CA PRO A 316 -11.01 -11.79 -16.40
C PRO A 316 -11.25 -10.56 -15.52
N GLY A 317 -11.84 -9.50 -16.08
CA GLY A 317 -12.13 -8.25 -15.36
C GLY A 317 -13.36 -8.28 -14.44
N ASN A 318 -14.29 -9.20 -14.69
CA ASN A 318 -15.59 -9.29 -14.01
C ASN A 318 -15.55 -10.13 -12.71
N ILE A 319 -14.50 -10.91 -12.48
CA ILE A 319 -14.37 -11.79 -11.31
C ILE A 319 -12.98 -11.64 -10.68
N PHE A 320 -12.91 -11.74 -9.35
CA PHE A 320 -11.64 -11.99 -8.67
C PHE A 320 -11.36 -13.49 -8.72
N SER A 321 -10.15 -13.86 -9.16
CA SER A 321 -9.74 -15.26 -9.33
C SER A 321 -8.24 -15.41 -9.08
N MET A 322 -7.76 -16.65 -9.08
CA MET A 322 -6.34 -16.96 -8.96
C MET A 322 -5.96 -18.09 -9.92
N GLN A 323 -4.72 -18.04 -10.42
CA GLN A 323 -4.14 -19.07 -11.27
C GLN A 323 -2.69 -19.34 -10.83
N LYS A 324 -2.29 -20.61 -10.87
CA LYS A 324 -0.88 -21.01 -10.80
C LYS A 324 -0.30 -21.09 -12.21
N VAL A 325 0.87 -20.50 -12.40
CA VAL A 325 1.61 -20.59 -13.66
C VAL A 325 2.97 -21.21 -13.40
N LYS A 326 3.30 -22.24 -14.18
CA LYS A 326 4.63 -22.82 -14.24
C LYS A 326 5.31 -22.37 -15.53
N LEU A 327 6.49 -21.80 -15.40
CA LEU A 327 7.30 -21.29 -16.50
C LEU A 327 8.49 -22.21 -16.76
N TYR A 328 9.08 -22.09 -17.94
CA TYR A 328 10.35 -22.71 -18.27
C TYR A 328 11.17 -21.78 -19.17
N LYS A 329 12.46 -22.06 -19.29
CA LYS A 329 13.38 -21.31 -20.15
C LYS A 329 13.79 -22.18 -21.31
N TYR A 330 13.79 -21.65 -22.52
CA TYR A 330 14.29 -22.33 -23.72
C TYR A 330 15.02 -21.34 -24.64
N LYS A 331 15.75 -21.87 -25.63
CA LYS A 331 16.45 -21.07 -26.65
C LYS A 331 15.71 -21.14 -27.97
#